data_AF-A0A453RC89-F1
#
_entry.id   AF-A0A453RC89-F1
#
_cell.length_a   1.000
_cell.length_b   1.000
_cell.length_c   1.000
_cell.angle_alpha   90.00
_cell.angle_beta   90.00
_cell.angle_gamma   90.00
#
_symmetry.space_group_name_H-M   'P 1'
#
loop_
_entity.id
_entity.type
_entity.pdbx_description
1 polymer ?
#
loop_
_entity_poly.entity_id
_entity_poly.type
_entity_poly.pdbx_seq_one_letter_code
_entity_poly.pdbx_strand_id
1 'polypeptide(L)'
;MKALEQILLQKQRLQQEMLKYMSLRQTSQEDAADLQKRILGCFRSMSRLFSDAVKAEEHLTMLHQLKDENIWKMFASLLDCATTFNNAWSIRVDLLKSLGEKHELYDFVSTLSMRCSYLLVNKEYVKEILSAASEQKSVGNTKLISSCMDLLTAISSFFPSLLSGFEEDIIELLKEDNEVLKEGIAHVLSKAGGNIREQLASSSSVALLLERLCLEGTRKQAKYSVHALAAITKDDGLMALSVLYKRLVDLLEEKKVHLPSILQSLGCIAQIAMPIFETRGEEIISFITKKILDCSDDTAKVSADKSEWGDSSHSCLLKIYGIKTLVKSCLPCKDAQVHPGIEKLMDILKSILTYGDISPNMISSASDKAHLRLAAAKAVLRLTRQWDHKVPVDVFYLTLRISQDDFPQMRKLFLSKVHQYIKERALDAKYACAFLIGIDDYHTPQYEEFQHNLIEVSQICQQVKMRQLSVQADVNLLTAYPEYIIPYLVHVLAHDPSCPNIDKYEDVKAFAPIYCQP
;
A
#
# COMPACT_ATOMS: atom_id res chain seq x y z
N MET A 1 10.38 7.92 8.12
CA MET A 1 10.04 6.57 7.62
C MET A 1 10.14 6.43 6.10
N LYS A 2 9.32 7.11 5.28
CA LYS A 2 9.32 6.94 3.80
C LYS A 2 10.69 7.06 3.12
N ALA A 3 11.51 8.03 3.55
CA ALA A 3 12.88 8.18 3.02
C ALA A 3 13.77 6.96 3.32
N LEU A 4 13.65 6.39 4.53
CA LEU A 4 14.35 5.17 4.91
C LEU A 4 13.91 3.99 4.04
N GLU A 5 12.60 3.80 3.83
CA GLU A 5 12.09 2.74 2.96
C GLU A 5 12.62 2.87 1.51
N GLN A 6 12.75 4.09 0.99
CA GLN A 6 13.38 4.31 -0.32
C GLN A 6 14.86 3.92 -0.32
N ILE A 7 15.61 4.24 0.74
CA ILE A 7 17.02 3.82 0.87
C ILE A 7 17.11 2.29 0.89
N LEU A 8 16.27 1.62 1.69
CA LEU A 8 16.23 0.15 1.78
C LEU A 8 15.83 -0.49 0.45
N LEU A 9 14.86 0.08 -0.27
CA LEU A 9 14.45 -0.39 -1.60
C LEU A 9 15.59 -0.31 -2.62
N GLN A 10 16.29 0.83 -2.68
CA GLN A 10 17.42 1.03 -3.59
C GLN A 10 18.57 0.06 -3.27
N LYS A 11 18.83 -0.15 -1.98
CA LYS A 11 19.80 -1.12 -1.48
C LYS A 11 19.44 -2.55 -1.90
N GLN A 12 18.20 -2.97 -1.63
CA GLN A 12 17.72 -4.30 -1.97
C GLN A 12 17.81 -4.58 -3.47
N ARG A 13 17.40 -3.62 -4.32
CA ARG A 13 17.50 -3.73 -5.78
C ARG A 13 18.94 -3.93 -6.25
N LEU A 14 19.87 -3.14 -5.72
CA LEU A 14 21.28 -3.27 -6.05
C LEU A 14 21.83 -4.64 -5.59
N GLN A 15 21.47 -5.08 -4.39
CA GLN A 15 21.88 -6.39 -3.86
C GLN A 15 21.37 -7.55 -4.70
N GLN A 16 20.09 -7.52 -5.11
CA GLN A 16 19.50 -8.56 -5.95
C GLN A 16 20.15 -8.64 -7.33
N GLU A 17 20.38 -7.49 -7.98
CA GLU A 17 21.07 -7.46 -9.28
C GLU A 17 22.54 -7.88 -9.16
N MET A 18 23.22 -7.52 -8.06
CA MET A 18 24.59 -7.96 -7.80
C MET A 18 24.66 -9.47 -7.54
N LEU A 19 23.74 -10.04 -6.75
CA LEU A 19 23.65 -11.49 -6.53
C LEU A 19 23.38 -12.24 -7.83
N LYS A 20 22.48 -11.73 -8.67
CA LYS A 20 22.20 -12.27 -10.00
C LYS A 20 23.43 -12.20 -10.91
N TYR A 21 24.17 -11.11 -10.89
CA TYR A 21 25.43 -11.00 -11.63
C TYR A 21 26.48 -12.01 -11.11
N MET A 22 26.60 -12.17 -9.79
CA MET A 22 27.54 -13.12 -9.18
C MET A 22 27.22 -14.57 -9.58
N SER A 23 25.94 -14.96 -9.67
CA SER A 23 25.56 -16.31 -10.12
C SER A 23 25.83 -16.52 -11.61
N LEU A 24 25.58 -15.52 -12.46
CA LEU A 24 25.94 -15.55 -13.88
C LEU A 24 27.45 -15.69 -14.10
N ARG A 25 28.26 -15.03 -13.26
CA ARG A 25 29.74 -15.14 -13.34
C ARG A 25 30.24 -16.54 -13.01
N GLN A 26 29.50 -17.31 -12.20
CA GLN A 26 29.86 -18.68 -11.81
C GLN A 26 29.40 -19.75 -12.80
N THR A 27 28.50 -19.42 -13.74
CA THR A 27 27.94 -20.39 -14.69
C THR A 27 28.83 -20.51 -15.93
N SER A 28 29.42 -21.69 -16.14
CA SER A 28 30.41 -21.97 -17.20
C SER A 28 29.85 -22.67 -18.45
N GLN A 29 28.54 -22.92 -18.52
CA GLN A 29 27.92 -23.81 -19.51
C GLN A 29 26.95 -23.14 -20.51
N GLU A 30 26.73 -21.82 -20.44
CA GLU A 30 25.84 -21.11 -21.38
C GLU A 30 26.60 -20.63 -22.64
N ASP A 31 25.87 -20.47 -23.76
CA ASP A 31 26.39 -19.81 -24.96
C ASP A 31 26.96 -18.43 -24.60
N ALA A 32 28.26 -18.22 -24.91
CA ALA A 32 29.02 -17.05 -24.46
C ALA A 32 28.36 -15.71 -24.82
N ALA A 33 27.66 -15.64 -25.96
CA ALA A 33 26.97 -14.43 -26.42
C ALA A 33 25.70 -14.11 -25.61
N ASP A 34 24.91 -15.12 -25.23
CA ASP A 34 23.69 -14.89 -24.43
C ASP A 34 24.05 -14.54 -22.98
N LEU A 35 25.06 -15.23 -22.42
CA LEU A 35 25.60 -14.92 -21.10
C LEU A 35 26.10 -13.47 -21.02
N GLN A 36 26.87 -13.03 -22.00
CA GLN A 36 27.37 -11.65 -22.06
C GLN A 36 26.22 -10.63 -22.17
N LYS A 37 25.18 -10.93 -22.94
CA LYS A 37 23.98 -10.08 -23.05
C LYS A 37 23.26 -9.94 -21.71
N ARG A 38 23.15 -11.02 -20.93
CA ARG A 38 22.55 -11.03 -19.59
C ARG A 38 23.37 -10.23 -18.58
N ILE A 39 24.70 -10.40 -18.61
CA ILE A 39 25.64 -9.63 -17.75
C ILE A 39 25.50 -8.13 -18.02
N LEU A 40 25.53 -7.71 -19.29
CA LEU A 40 25.32 -6.31 -19.67
C LEU A 40 23.93 -5.80 -19.26
N GLY A 41 22.92 -6.67 -19.30
CA GLY A 41 21.59 -6.37 -18.76
C GLY A 41 21.62 -6.04 -17.27
N CYS A 42 22.33 -6.84 -16.45
CA CYS A 42 22.54 -6.56 -15.03
C CYS A 42 23.30 -5.24 -14.80
N PHE A 43 24.30 -4.92 -15.64
CA PHE A 43 25.04 -3.66 -15.50
C PHE A 43 24.14 -2.44 -15.75
N ARG A 44 23.30 -2.47 -16.79
CA ARG A 44 22.30 -1.42 -17.04
C ARG A 44 21.30 -1.27 -15.90
N SER A 45 20.89 -2.38 -15.29
CA SER A 45 19.96 -2.35 -14.17
C SER A 45 20.61 -1.72 -12.93
N MET A 46 21.85 -2.11 -12.60
CA MET A 46 22.59 -1.57 -11.46
C MET A 46 22.98 -0.10 -11.67
N SER A 47 23.44 0.26 -12.87
CA SER A 47 23.97 1.59 -13.16
C SER A 47 22.93 2.70 -12.99
N ARG A 48 21.66 2.43 -13.30
CA ARG A 48 20.52 3.32 -13.06
C ARG A 48 20.29 3.68 -11.59
N LEU A 49 20.91 2.96 -10.65
CA LEU A 49 20.81 3.23 -9.22
C LEU A 49 21.89 4.21 -8.73
N PHE A 50 22.80 4.64 -9.60
CA PHE A 50 23.86 5.62 -9.34
C PHE A 50 23.50 6.99 -9.94
N SER A 51 24.19 8.04 -9.49
CA SER A 51 23.97 9.42 -9.96
C SER A 51 24.31 9.60 -11.44
N ASP A 52 25.36 8.93 -11.92
CA ASP A 52 25.75 8.88 -13.32
C ASP A 52 25.66 7.43 -13.81
N ALA A 53 24.58 7.12 -14.52
CA ALA A 53 24.31 5.77 -15.00
C ALA A 53 25.27 5.33 -16.11
N VAL A 54 25.73 6.25 -16.96
CA VAL A 54 26.63 5.91 -18.07
C VAL A 54 28.00 5.54 -17.49
N LYS A 55 28.54 6.41 -16.64
CA LYS A 55 29.83 6.17 -15.99
C LYS A 55 29.81 4.93 -15.09
N ALA A 56 28.71 4.68 -14.38
CA ALA A 56 28.57 3.49 -13.55
C ALA A 56 28.57 2.19 -14.38
N GLU A 57 27.96 2.19 -15.56
CA GLU A 57 27.97 1.02 -16.48
C GLU A 57 29.37 0.76 -17.04
N GLU A 58 30.11 1.81 -17.39
CA GLU A 58 31.52 1.72 -17.80
C GLU A 58 32.39 1.14 -16.67
N HIS A 59 32.26 1.65 -15.44
CA HIS A 59 32.99 1.12 -14.29
C HIS A 59 32.63 -0.34 -13.97
N LEU A 60 31.37 -0.75 -14.11
CA LEU A 60 30.96 -2.15 -13.94
C LEU A 60 31.60 -3.06 -15.00
N THR A 61 31.68 -2.57 -16.24
CA THR A 61 32.35 -3.29 -17.34
C THR A 61 33.84 -3.44 -17.07
N MET A 62 34.50 -2.38 -16.61
CA MET A 62 35.91 -2.43 -16.21
C MET A 62 36.13 -3.36 -15.01
N LEU A 63 35.25 -3.31 -14.00
CA LEU A 63 35.32 -4.19 -12.84
C LEU A 63 35.20 -5.66 -13.26
N HIS A 64 34.28 -5.99 -14.16
CA HIS A 64 34.09 -7.35 -14.69
C HIS A 64 35.34 -7.93 -15.36
N GLN A 65 36.15 -7.09 -16.01
CA GLN A 65 37.38 -7.51 -16.68
C GLN A 65 38.50 -7.91 -15.70
N LEU A 66 38.37 -7.59 -14.40
CA LEU A 66 39.34 -8.01 -13.39
C LEU A 66 39.30 -9.53 -13.18
N LYS A 67 40.45 -10.17 -13.40
CA LYS A 67 40.67 -11.62 -13.23
C LYS A 67 40.96 -12.04 -11.79
N ASP A 68 41.04 -11.11 -10.86
CA ASP A 68 41.33 -11.42 -9.46
C ASP A 68 40.09 -12.04 -8.79
N GLU A 69 40.11 -13.36 -8.62
CA GLU A 69 39.04 -14.10 -7.94
C GLU A 69 38.89 -13.72 -6.45
N ASN A 70 39.90 -13.14 -5.81
CA ASN A 70 39.80 -12.70 -4.43
C ASN A 70 38.82 -11.52 -4.28
N ILE A 71 38.83 -10.58 -5.23
CA ILE A 71 37.88 -9.45 -5.27
C ILE A 71 36.43 -9.96 -5.24
N TRP A 72 36.16 -10.99 -6.03
CA TRP A 72 34.81 -11.53 -6.16
C TRP A 72 34.40 -12.42 -4.97
N LYS A 73 35.35 -13.12 -4.34
CA LYS A 73 35.12 -13.78 -3.05
C LYS A 73 34.74 -12.76 -1.97
N MET A 74 35.43 -11.62 -1.91
CA MET A 74 35.10 -10.54 -0.98
C MET A 74 33.70 -9.97 -1.24
N PHE A 75 33.34 -9.72 -2.51
CA PHE A 75 31.96 -9.32 -2.85
C PHE A 75 30.92 -10.36 -2.45
N ALA A 76 31.19 -11.66 -2.66
CA ALA A 76 30.28 -12.73 -2.25
C ALA A 76 30.04 -12.71 -0.74
N SER A 77 31.10 -12.56 0.07
CA SER A 77 30.96 -12.44 1.52
C SER A 77 30.24 -11.16 1.96
N LEU A 78 30.46 -10.03 1.29
CA LEU A 78 29.72 -8.78 1.57
C LEU A 78 28.23 -8.90 1.28
N LEU A 79 27.85 -9.71 0.28
CA LEU A 79 26.47 -9.98 -0.13
C LEU A 79 25.82 -11.12 0.68
N ASP A 80 26.55 -11.74 1.61
CA ASP A 80 26.00 -12.77 2.49
C ASP A 80 25.32 -12.13 3.71
N CYS A 81 24.05 -12.47 3.92
CA CYS A 81 23.25 -12.00 5.04
C CYS A 81 23.69 -12.55 6.40
N ALA A 82 24.56 -13.58 6.42
CA ALA A 82 25.18 -14.10 7.64
C ALA A 82 26.40 -13.28 8.10
N THR A 83 26.93 -12.38 7.26
CA THR A 83 28.13 -11.60 7.58
C THR A 83 27.83 -10.53 8.64
N THR A 84 28.56 -10.57 9.76
CA THR A 84 28.46 -9.59 10.85
C THR A 84 29.00 -8.23 10.44
N PHE A 85 28.66 -7.17 11.19
CA PHE A 85 29.14 -5.82 10.90
C PHE A 85 30.68 -5.75 10.84
N ASN A 86 31.35 -6.28 11.88
CA ASN A 86 32.81 -6.23 11.98
C ASN A 86 33.49 -6.97 10.82
N ASN A 87 32.96 -8.13 10.44
CA ASN A 87 33.50 -8.91 9.32
C ASN A 87 33.26 -8.19 7.98
N ALA A 88 32.05 -7.69 7.74
CA ALA A 88 31.74 -6.93 6.53
C ALA A 88 32.63 -5.67 6.40
N TRP A 89 32.92 -5.00 7.52
CA TRP A 89 33.80 -3.84 7.54
C TRP A 89 35.24 -4.22 7.21
N SER A 90 35.77 -5.28 7.81
CA SER A 90 37.12 -5.78 7.50
C SER A 90 37.26 -6.17 6.04
N ILE A 91 36.31 -6.96 5.51
CA ILE A 91 36.30 -7.41 4.11
C ILE A 91 36.26 -6.21 3.15
N ARG A 92 35.47 -5.18 3.47
CA ARG A 92 35.43 -3.95 2.68
C ARG A 92 36.78 -3.23 2.68
N VAL A 93 37.43 -3.12 3.83
CA VAL A 93 38.76 -2.49 3.93
C VAL A 93 39.78 -3.27 3.11
N ASP A 94 39.76 -4.60 3.20
CA ASP A 94 40.68 -5.46 2.46
C ASP A 94 40.41 -5.45 0.96
N LEU A 95 39.14 -5.37 0.54
CA LEU A 95 38.73 -5.16 -0.85
C LEU A 95 39.33 -3.87 -1.42
N LEU A 96 39.21 -2.76 -0.68
CA LEU A 96 39.75 -1.47 -1.13
C LEU A 96 41.28 -1.46 -1.16
N LYS A 97 41.93 -2.11 -0.18
CA LYS A 97 43.39 -2.28 -0.18
C LYS A 97 43.87 -3.11 -1.36
N SER A 98 43.16 -4.19 -1.71
CA SER A 98 43.52 -5.08 -2.83
C SER A 98 43.47 -4.37 -4.18
N LEU A 99 42.56 -3.41 -4.33
CA LEU A 99 42.45 -2.60 -5.55
C LEU A 99 43.51 -1.49 -5.58
N GLY A 100 43.79 -0.87 -4.44
CA GLY A 100 44.74 0.22 -4.27
C GLY A 100 44.12 1.60 -4.46
N GLU A 101 44.48 2.56 -3.60
CA GLU A 101 43.87 3.92 -3.54
C GLU A 101 44.00 4.72 -4.84
N LYS A 102 45.01 4.43 -5.66
CA LYS A 102 45.24 5.12 -6.94
C LYS A 102 44.50 4.48 -8.13
N HIS A 103 43.80 3.37 -7.90
CA HIS A 103 43.11 2.65 -8.96
C HIS A 103 41.86 3.42 -9.41
N GLU A 104 41.61 3.51 -10.71
CA GLU A 104 40.49 4.26 -11.29
C GLU A 104 39.13 3.83 -10.71
N LEU A 105 38.96 2.53 -10.48
CA LEU A 105 37.74 1.95 -9.88
C LEU A 105 37.60 2.14 -8.36
N TYR A 106 38.55 2.76 -7.65
CA TYR A 106 38.57 2.80 -6.18
C TYR A 106 37.31 3.44 -5.59
N ASP A 107 36.95 4.65 -6.03
CA ASP A 107 35.76 5.35 -5.53
C ASP A 107 34.47 4.63 -5.90
N PHE A 108 34.43 4.04 -7.10
CA PHE A 108 33.28 3.28 -7.57
C PHE A 108 33.09 2.00 -6.73
N VAL A 109 34.14 1.20 -6.53
CA VAL A 109 34.11 -0.03 -5.72
C VAL A 109 33.82 0.29 -4.26
N SER A 110 34.35 1.39 -3.72
CA SER A 110 34.02 1.89 -2.39
C SER A 110 32.52 2.16 -2.27
N THR A 111 31.92 2.85 -3.23
CA THR A 111 30.48 3.12 -3.22
C THR A 111 29.67 1.84 -3.40
N LEU A 112 30.02 1.00 -4.38
CA LEU A 112 29.33 -0.24 -4.70
C LEU A 112 29.31 -1.20 -3.50
N SER A 113 30.47 -1.47 -2.91
CA SER A 113 30.60 -2.37 -1.75
C SER A 113 29.86 -1.86 -0.50
N MET A 114 29.66 -0.55 -0.35
CA MET A 114 28.88 0.00 0.77
C MET A 114 27.40 -0.22 0.55
N ARG A 115 26.95 0.04 -0.68
CA ARG A 115 25.55 -0.03 -1.06
C ARG A 115 25.08 -1.47 -1.19
N CYS A 116 25.92 -2.41 -1.61
CA CYS A 116 25.54 -3.82 -1.75
C CYS A 116 25.79 -4.67 -0.50
N SER A 117 26.56 -4.24 0.49
CA SER A 117 26.86 -5.08 1.67
C SER A 117 25.79 -5.02 2.76
N TYR A 118 25.78 -5.96 3.71
CA TYR A 118 24.95 -5.88 4.93
C TYR A 118 25.52 -4.93 6.02
N LEU A 119 26.32 -3.93 5.68
CA LEU A 119 26.89 -3.00 6.69
C LEU A 119 25.84 -2.12 7.41
N LEU A 120 24.88 -1.56 6.66
CA LEU A 120 23.88 -0.63 7.23
C LEU A 120 22.69 -1.36 7.87
N VAL A 121 22.43 -2.59 7.46
CA VAL A 121 21.32 -3.42 7.91
C VAL A 121 21.82 -4.85 7.93
N ASN A 122 21.84 -5.48 9.10
CA ASN A 122 22.33 -6.84 9.34
C ASN A 122 21.52 -7.48 10.47
N LYS A 123 21.87 -8.74 10.80
CA LYS A 123 21.23 -9.49 11.87
C LYS A 123 21.45 -8.88 13.26
N GLU A 124 22.60 -8.26 13.52
CA GLU A 124 22.90 -7.64 14.81
C GLU A 124 21.93 -6.48 15.08
N TYR A 125 21.63 -5.64 14.09
CA TYR A 125 20.62 -4.59 14.24
C TYR A 125 19.21 -5.14 14.48
N VAL A 126 18.83 -6.24 13.82
CA VAL A 126 17.53 -6.90 14.07
C VAL A 126 17.43 -7.36 15.52
N LYS A 127 18.49 -7.99 16.03
CA LYS A 127 18.57 -8.42 17.43
C LYS A 127 18.39 -7.26 18.40
N GLU A 128 19.16 -6.18 18.21
CA GLU A 128 19.09 -5.00 19.08
C GLU A 128 17.70 -4.35 19.07
N ILE A 129 17.02 -4.32 17.92
CA ILE A 129 15.64 -3.79 17.82
C ILE A 129 14.66 -4.67 18.59
N LEU A 130 14.79 -6.00 18.49
CA LEU A 130 13.94 -6.95 19.23
C LEU A 130 14.17 -6.82 20.75
N SER A 131 15.43 -6.76 21.18
CA SER A 131 15.80 -6.55 22.59
C SER A 131 15.27 -5.21 23.11
N ALA A 132 15.45 -4.12 22.36
CA ALA A 132 14.91 -2.81 22.72
C ALA A 132 13.37 -2.84 22.84
N ALA A 133 12.67 -3.51 21.92
CA ALA A 133 11.22 -3.66 22.01
C ALA A 133 10.79 -4.42 23.28
N SER A 134 11.52 -5.47 23.65
CA SER A 134 11.31 -6.24 24.87
C SER A 134 11.56 -5.42 26.14
N GLU A 135 12.63 -4.62 26.18
CA GLU A 135 12.92 -3.77 27.34
C GLU A 135 11.87 -2.67 27.53
N GLN A 136 11.45 -2.01 26.46
CA GLN A 136 10.47 -0.91 26.52
C GLN A 136 9.08 -1.36 26.96
N LYS A 137 8.79 -2.67 26.88
CA LYS A 137 7.59 -3.28 27.50
C LYS A 137 7.58 -3.03 29.01
N SER A 138 8.70 -3.26 29.70
CA SER A 138 8.79 -3.12 31.16
C SER A 138 8.59 -1.68 31.64
N VAL A 139 9.00 -0.73 30.79
CA VAL A 139 8.88 0.71 31.02
C VAL A 139 7.49 1.25 30.61
N GLY A 140 6.73 0.50 29.82
CA GLY A 140 5.42 0.92 29.32
C GLY A 140 5.46 1.99 28.22
N ASN A 141 6.58 2.16 27.51
CA ASN A 141 6.72 3.21 26.50
C ASN A 141 6.22 2.77 25.12
N THR A 142 4.91 2.87 24.92
CA THR A 142 4.22 2.46 23.68
C THR A 142 4.74 3.16 22.42
N LYS A 143 5.22 4.41 22.51
CA LYS A 143 5.75 5.15 21.34
C LYS A 143 7.07 4.55 20.85
N LEU A 144 7.95 4.17 21.78
CA LEU A 144 9.21 3.52 21.43
C LEU A 144 8.98 2.11 20.91
N ILE A 145 8.05 1.35 21.50
CA ILE A 145 7.63 0.03 20.98
C ILE A 145 7.13 0.18 19.53
N SER A 146 6.23 1.13 19.27
CA SER A 146 5.74 1.40 17.90
C SER A 146 6.88 1.73 16.94
N SER A 147 7.85 2.54 17.36
CA SER A 147 9.00 2.93 16.53
C SER A 147 9.91 1.73 16.22
N CYS A 148 10.14 0.85 17.19
CA CYS A 148 10.88 -0.39 16.99
C CYS A 148 10.15 -1.30 16.00
N MET A 149 8.84 -1.47 16.15
CA MET A 149 8.02 -2.29 15.26
C MET A 149 7.95 -1.72 13.84
N ASP A 150 7.88 -0.40 13.67
CA ASP A 150 7.92 0.26 12.36
C ASP A 150 9.26 0.01 11.65
N LEU A 151 10.37 0.14 12.38
CA LEU A 151 11.71 -0.13 11.85
C LEU A 151 11.88 -1.61 11.48
N LEU A 152 11.49 -2.51 12.38
CA LEU A 152 11.57 -3.95 12.15
C LEU A 152 10.69 -4.39 10.97
N THR A 153 9.49 -3.82 10.83
CA THR A 153 8.60 -4.05 9.70
C THR A 153 9.23 -3.63 8.37
N ALA A 154 9.88 -2.46 8.33
CA ALA A 154 10.55 -2.01 7.12
C ALA A 154 11.73 -2.93 6.76
N ILE A 155 12.56 -3.29 7.73
CA ILE A 155 13.64 -4.27 7.52
C ILE A 155 13.07 -5.59 7.00
N SER A 156 12.00 -6.10 7.62
CA SER A 156 11.34 -7.35 7.23
C SER A 156 10.74 -7.31 5.82
N SER A 157 10.34 -6.13 5.35
CA SER A 157 9.76 -5.95 4.01
C SER A 157 10.82 -5.99 2.89
N PHE A 158 12.07 -5.57 3.17
CA PHE A 158 13.15 -5.51 2.19
C PHE A 158 14.20 -6.62 2.37
N PHE A 159 14.41 -7.08 3.61
CA PHE A 159 15.44 -8.04 3.99
C PHE A 159 14.88 -9.14 4.92
N PRO A 160 13.86 -9.90 4.49
CA PRO A 160 13.18 -10.87 5.35
C PRO A 160 14.10 -12.00 5.84
N SER A 161 15.17 -12.32 5.10
CA SER A 161 16.17 -13.32 5.51
C SER A 161 16.94 -12.96 6.78
N LEU A 162 16.99 -11.67 7.15
CA LEU A 162 17.64 -11.23 8.37
C LEU A 162 16.90 -11.66 9.65
N LEU A 163 15.63 -12.07 9.54
CA LEU A 163 14.88 -12.59 10.69
C LEU A 163 15.21 -14.04 11.04
N SER A 164 15.88 -14.78 10.14
CA SER A 164 16.23 -16.18 10.40
C SER A 164 17.22 -16.28 11.55
N GLY A 165 16.86 -17.08 12.56
CA GLY A 165 17.57 -17.23 13.83
C GLY A 165 16.99 -16.42 15.00
N PHE A 166 15.93 -15.63 14.78
CA PHE A 166 15.23 -14.85 15.82
C PHE A 166 13.80 -15.33 16.08
N GLU A 167 13.49 -16.57 15.70
CA GLU A 167 12.13 -17.10 15.74
C GLU A 167 11.58 -17.19 17.17
N GLU A 168 12.41 -17.59 18.13
CA GLU A 168 12.03 -17.69 19.54
C GLU A 168 11.68 -16.31 20.14
N ASP A 169 12.53 -15.30 19.89
CA ASP A 169 12.29 -13.91 20.33
C ASP A 169 10.97 -13.37 19.75
N ILE A 170 10.72 -13.62 18.46
CA ILE A 170 9.48 -13.21 17.79
C ILE A 170 8.26 -13.88 18.42
N ILE A 171 8.34 -15.18 18.74
CA ILE A 171 7.26 -15.93 19.39
C ILE A 171 7.00 -15.42 20.80
N GLU A 172 8.05 -15.13 21.56
CA GLU A 172 7.93 -14.58 22.92
C GLU A 172 7.20 -13.23 22.88
N LEU A 173 7.62 -12.32 22.00
CA LEU A 173 6.99 -11.01 21.85
C LEU A 173 5.53 -11.09 21.38
N LEU A 174 5.15 -12.10 20.58
CA LEU A 174 3.75 -12.30 20.17
C LEU A 174 2.84 -12.77 21.32
N LYS A 175 3.40 -13.52 22.29
CA LYS A 175 2.66 -14.04 23.45
C LYS A 175 2.33 -12.95 24.48
N GLU A 176 2.99 -11.81 24.39
CA GLU A 176 2.85 -10.72 25.35
C GLU A 176 1.47 -10.06 25.36
N ASP A 177 1.06 -9.54 26.50
CA ASP A 177 -0.23 -8.84 26.65
C ASP A 177 -0.25 -7.39 26.14
N ASN A 178 0.83 -6.95 25.48
CA ASN A 178 0.89 -5.63 24.88
C ASN A 178 0.28 -5.62 23.45
N GLU A 179 -0.82 -4.89 23.28
CA GLU A 179 -1.56 -4.80 22.01
C GLU A 179 -0.73 -4.26 20.83
N VAL A 180 0.15 -3.29 21.08
CA VAL A 180 1.00 -2.67 20.04
C VAL A 180 2.11 -3.63 19.61
N LEU A 181 2.66 -4.38 20.57
CA LEU A 181 3.66 -5.40 20.28
C LEU A 181 3.05 -6.55 19.46
N LYS A 182 1.90 -7.08 19.87
CA LYS A 182 1.13 -8.08 19.11
C LYS A 182 0.83 -7.62 17.68
N GLU A 183 0.39 -6.36 17.52
CA GLU A 183 0.15 -5.76 16.20
C GLU A 183 1.43 -5.70 15.35
N GLY A 184 2.54 -5.22 15.94
CA GLY A 184 3.82 -5.07 15.27
C GLY A 184 4.42 -6.41 14.85
N ILE A 185 4.42 -7.40 15.74
CA ILE A 185 4.94 -8.75 15.44
C ILE A 185 4.08 -9.47 14.40
N ALA A 186 2.74 -9.36 14.48
CA ALA A 186 1.88 -9.88 13.42
C ALA A 186 2.19 -9.22 12.06
N HIS A 187 2.53 -7.92 12.05
CA HIS A 187 2.92 -7.23 10.82
C HIS A 187 4.27 -7.73 10.29
N VAL A 188 5.27 -7.91 11.15
CA VAL A 188 6.58 -8.49 10.81
C VAL A 188 6.42 -9.88 10.20
N LEU A 189 5.64 -10.75 10.85
CA LEU A 189 5.33 -12.10 10.34
C LEU A 189 4.59 -12.06 8.99
N SER A 190 3.73 -11.07 8.75
CA SER A 190 3.08 -10.92 7.45
C SER A 190 4.03 -10.56 6.29
N LYS A 191 5.23 -10.05 6.61
CA LYS A 191 6.25 -9.66 5.62
C LYS A 191 7.33 -10.71 5.42
N ALA A 192 7.78 -11.34 6.50
CA ALA A 192 8.94 -12.22 6.51
C ALA A 192 8.64 -13.64 7.02
N GLY A 193 7.40 -13.93 7.42
CA GLY A 193 7.01 -15.23 7.97
C GLY A 193 7.29 -16.41 7.05
N GLY A 194 7.22 -16.20 5.72
CA GLY A 194 7.58 -17.24 4.74
C GLY A 194 9.05 -17.66 4.78
N ASN A 195 9.96 -16.76 5.19
CA ASN A 195 11.40 -17.03 5.30
C ASN A 195 11.78 -17.83 6.54
N ILE A 196 10.96 -17.79 7.59
CA ILE A 196 11.18 -18.48 8.87
C ILE A 196 10.12 -19.57 9.14
N ARG A 197 9.34 -19.90 8.10
CA ARG A 197 8.19 -20.81 8.20
C ARG A 197 8.55 -22.19 8.73
N GLU A 198 9.67 -22.76 8.28
CA GLU A 198 10.06 -24.13 8.65
C GLU A 198 10.35 -24.24 10.14
N GLN A 199 11.02 -23.22 10.70
CA GLN A 199 11.31 -23.09 12.12
C GLN A 199 10.02 -22.83 12.92
N LEU A 200 9.14 -21.96 12.42
CA LEU A 200 7.85 -21.67 13.06
C LEU A 200 6.86 -22.85 13.04
N ALA A 201 6.92 -23.74 12.05
CA ALA A 201 6.03 -24.88 11.93
C ALA A 201 6.14 -25.87 13.12
N SER A 202 7.27 -25.84 13.84
CA SER A 202 7.46 -26.60 15.07
C SER A 202 6.63 -26.08 16.26
N SER A 203 6.14 -24.83 16.18
CA SER A 203 5.37 -24.16 17.23
C SER A 203 3.91 -23.98 16.81
N SER A 204 3.08 -24.97 17.11
CA SER A 204 1.62 -24.91 16.89
C SER A 204 0.94 -23.72 17.61
N SER A 205 1.60 -23.14 18.62
CA SER A 205 1.09 -22.00 19.38
C SER A 205 0.97 -20.71 18.55
N VAL A 206 1.81 -20.50 17.54
CA VAL A 206 1.84 -19.24 16.78
C VAL A 206 0.59 -19.07 15.92
N ALA A 207 0.22 -20.11 15.17
CA ALA A 207 -0.99 -20.09 14.34
C ALA A 207 -2.25 -19.86 15.18
N LEU A 208 -2.36 -20.51 16.35
CA LEU A 208 -3.49 -20.34 17.27
C LEU A 208 -3.57 -18.91 17.84
N LEU A 209 -2.44 -18.30 18.19
CA LEU A 209 -2.41 -16.90 18.64
C LEU A 209 -2.85 -15.95 17.54
N LEU A 210 -2.37 -16.16 16.30
CA LEU A 210 -2.79 -15.34 15.17
C LEU A 210 -4.26 -15.54 14.80
N GLU A 211 -4.78 -16.77 14.86
CA GLU A 211 -6.21 -17.05 14.70
C GLU A 211 -7.03 -16.29 15.74
N ARG A 212 -6.63 -16.32 17.01
CA ARG A 212 -7.32 -15.56 18.07
C ARG A 212 -7.34 -14.06 17.78
N LEU A 213 -6.23 -13.48 17.32
CA LEU A 213 -6.18 -12.07 16.93
C LEU A 213 -7.09 -11.75 15.73
N CYS A 214 -7.29 -12.69 14.81
CA CYS A 214 -8.25 -12.55 13.71
C CYS A 214 -9.71 -12.52 14.20
N LEU A 215 -10.03 -13.21 15.30
CA LEU A 215 -11.37 -13.32 15.87
C LEU A 215 -11.68 -12.16 16.84
N GLU A 216 -10.77 -11.87 17.77
CA GLU A 216 -11.03 -11.05 18.96
C GLU A 216 -10.22 -9.75 19.01
N GLY A 217 -9.13 -9.66 18.24
CA GLY A 217 -8.17 -8.55 18.31
C GLY A 217 -8.69 -7.23 17.73
N THR A 218 -7.80 -6.23 17.66
CA THR A 218 -8.09 -4.99 16.94
C THR A 218 -8.16 -5.25 15.43
N ARG A 219 -8.76 -4.31 14.67
CA ARG A 219 -8.75 -4.43 13.20
C ARG A 219 -7.34 -4.51 12.62
N LYS A 220 -6.37 -3.81 13.20
CA LYS A 220 -5.01 -3.83 12.68
C LYS A 220 -4.33 -5.17 12.96
N GLN A 221 -4.49 -5.71 14.17
CA GLN A 221 -4.04 -7.07 14.49
C GLN A 221 -4.68 -8.09 13.56
N ALA A 222 -6.01 -8.11 13.45
CA ALA A 222 -6.73 -9.01 12.55
C ALA A 222 -6.23 -8.92 11.10
N LYS A 223 -5.99 -7.70 10.59
CA LYS A 223 -5.42 -7.49 9.25
C LYS A 223 -4.09 -8.22 9.09
N TYR A 224 -3.15 -7.96 10.00
CA TYR A 224 -1.80 -8.50 9.88
C TYR A 224 -1.76 -9.99 10.19
N SER A 225 -2.54 -10.47 11.15
CA SER A 225 -2.64 -11.88 11.52
C SER A 225 -3.15 -12.76 10.38
N VAL A 226 -4.13 -12.30 9.58
CA VAL A 226 -4.54 -13.06 8.38
C VAL A 226 -3.40 -13.20 7.38
N HIS A 227 -2.64 -12.13 7.12
CA HIS A 227 -1.51 -12.18 6.19
C HIS A 227 -0.33 -12.97 6.76
N ALA A 228 -0.10 -12.89 8.07
CA ALA A 228 0.89 -13.68 8.78
C ALA A 228 0.55 -15.17 8.70
N LEU A 229 -0.70 -15.57 8.95
CA LEU A 229 -1.17 -16.95 8.79
C LEU A 229 -0.90 -17.46 7.39
N ALA A 230 -1.25 -16.68 6.36
CA ALA A 230 -0.96 -17.02 4.96
C ALA A 230 0.54 -17.21 4.69
N ALA A 231 1.39 -16.36 5.28
CA ALA A 231 2.84 -16.39 5.09
C ALA A 231 3.54 -17.54 5.83
N ILE A 232 3.13 -17.83 7.08
CA ILE A 232 3.81 -18.83 7.94
C ILE A 232 3.30 -20.26 7.75
N THR A 233 2.23 -20.47 6.99
CA THR A 233 1.70 -21.81 6.74
C THR A 233 2.04 -22.29 5.32
N LYS A 234 1.89 -23.60 5.07
CA LYS A 234 2.12 -24.20 3.75
C LYS A 234 0.97 -23.84 2.79
N ASP A 235 1.17 -24.07 1.49
CA ASP A 235 0.15 -23.89 0.44
C ASP A 235 -0.49 -22.49 0.43
N ASP A 236 0.34 -21.46 0.59
CA ASP A 236 -0.08 -20.05 0.75
C ASP A 236 -1.13 -19.84 1.86
N GLY A 237 -1.17 -20.77 2.83
CA GLY A 237 -2.10 -20.84 3.94
C GLY A 237 -3.53 -21.15 3.60
N LEU A 238 -3.82 -21.65 2.40
CA LEU A 238 -5.19 -21.97 1.98
C LEU A 238 -5.95 -22.85 2.99
N MET A 239 -5.29 -23.89 3.52
CA MET A 239 -5.91 -24.77 4.54
C MET A 239 -6.21 -24.02 5.85
N ALA A 240 -5.23 -23.29 6.39
CA ALA A 240 -5.40 -22.54 7.64
C ALA A 240 -6.46 -21.43 7.49
N LEU A 241 -6.44 -20.72 6.37
CA LEU A 241 -7.42 -19.68 6.05
C LEU A 241 -8.82 -20.25 5.85
N SER A 242 -8.97 -21.47 5.31
CA SER A 242 -10.27 -22.12 5.16
C SER A 242 -10.89 -22.48 6.51
N VAL A 243 -10.09 -23.00 7.44
CA VAL A 243 -10.53 -23.28 8.82
C VAL A 243 -10.91 -21.99 9.55
N LEU A 244 -10.08 -20.95 9.45
CA LEU A 244 -10.37 -19.63 10.02
C LEU A 244 -11.63 -19.02 9.40
N TYR A 245 -11.79 -19.10 8.08
CA TYR A 245 -12.93 -18.57 7.34
C TYR A 245 -14.24 -19.17 7.83
N LYS A 246 -14.31 -20.50 7.97
CA LYS A 246 -15.49 -21.17 8.53
C LYS A 246 -15.88 -20.59 9.89
N ARG A 247 -14.93 -20.52 10.83
CA ARG A 247 -15.16 -19.97 12.17
C ARG A 247 -15.61 -18.51 12.14
N LEU A 248 -15.03 -17.69 11.27
CA LEU A 248 -15.40 -16.27 11.12
C LEU A 248 -16.84 -16.12 10.66
N VAL A 249 -17.28 -16.93 9.68
CA VAL A 249 -18.66 -16.87 9.18
C VAL A 249 -19.65 -17.39 10.22
N ASP A 250 -19.34 -18.49 10.91
CA ASP A 250 -20.20 -19.01 11.99
C ASP A 250 -20.37 -17.96 13.12
N LEU A 251 -19.33 -17.19 13.43
CA LEU A 251 -19.42 -16.10 14.41
C LEU A 251 -20.26 -14.91 13.94
N LEU A 252 -20.39 -14.65 12.64
CA LEU A 252 -21.32 -13.62 12.14
C LEU A 252 -22.77 -13.97 12.49
N GLU A 253 -23.10 -15.26 12.48
CA GLU A 253 -24.44 -15.77 12.81
C GLU A 253 -24.69 -15.79 14.32
N GLU A 254 -23.70 -16.21 15.11
CA GLU A 254 -23.88 -16.51 16.53
C GLU A 254 -23.59 -15.34 17.49
N LYS A 255 -22.72 -14.37 17.13
CA LYS A 255 -22.22 -13.34 18.07
C LYS A 255 -22.02 -11.96 17.42
N LYS A 256 -22.59 -10.92 18.03
CA LYS A 256 -22.34 -9.50 17.63
C LYS A 256 -21.04 -8.91 18.18
N VAL A 257 -20.19 -9.68 18.86
CA VAL A 257 -18.97 -9.17 19.52
C VAL A 257 -17.79 -9.22 18.54
N HIS A 258 -16.89 -8.24 18.61
CA HIS A 258 -15.68 -8.14 17.76
C HIS A 258 -15.96 -8.09 16.24
N LEU A 259 -17.17 -7.68 15.82
CA LEU A 259 -17.52 -7.56 14.41
C LEU A 259 -16.51 -6.74 13.57
N PRO A 260 -15.86 -5.67 14.08
CA PRO A 260 -14.81 -4.96 13.36
C PRO A 260 -13.60 -5.82 12.92
N SER A 261 -13.13 -6.74 13.78
CA SER A 261 -12.01 -7.64 13.46
C SER A 261 -12.47 -8.74 12.51
N ILE A 262 -13.63 -9.33 12.75
CA ILE A 262 -14.21 -10.37 11.91
C ILE A 262 -14.36 -9.86 10.46
N LEU A 263 -14.99 -8.71 10.27
CA LEU A 263 -15.13 -8.08 8.94
C LEU A 263 -13.78 -7.80 8.29
N GLN A 264 -12.80 -7.34 9.08
CA GLN A 264 -11.46 -7.07 8.58
C GLN A 264 -10.73 -8.34 8.14
N SER A 265 -10.87 -9.44 8.89
CA SER A 265 -10.32 -10.76 8.59
C SER A 265 -10.96 -11.33 7.32
N LEU A 266 -12.28 -11.34 7.23
CA LEU A 266 -13.03 -11.78 6.04
C LEU A 266 -12.61 -11.00 4.79
N GLY A 267 -12.48 -9.68 4.90
CA GLY A 267 -12.01 -8.85 3.79
C GLY A 267 -10.57 -9.16 3.40
N CYS A 268 -9.68 -9.43 4.36
CA CYS A 268 -8.31 -9.87 4.05
C CYS A 268 -8.30 -11.23 3.33
N ILE A 269 -9.10 -12.20 3.79
CA ILE A 269 -9.24 -13.51 3.14
C ILE A 269 -9.75 -13.36 1.71
N ALA A 270 -10.78 -12.54 1.48
CA ALA A 270 -11.29 -12.24 0.15
C ALA A 270 -10.21 -11.67 -0.78
N GLN A 271 -9.29 -10.88 -0.22
CA GLN A 271 -8.21 -10.27 -0.99
C GLN A 271 -7.08 -11.26 -1.33
N ILE A 272 -6.69 -12.17 -0.43
CA ILE A 272 -5.52 -13.05 -0.64
C ILE A 272 -5.87 -14.48 -1.07
N ALA A 273 -7.10 -14.92 -0.83
CA ALA A 273 -7.58 -16.27 -1.06
C ALA A 273 -9.04 -16.25 -1.54
N MET A 274 -9.28 -15.61 -2.68
CA MET A 274 -10.61 -15.50 -3.28
C MET A 274 -11.38 -16.83 -3.37
N PRO A 275 -10.78 -17.96 -3.80
CA PRO A 275 -11.51 -19.21 -3.91
C PRO A 275 -12.14 -19.69 -2.58
N ILE A 276 -11.54 -19.34 -1.44
CA ILE A 276 -12.10 -19.65 -0.12
C ILE A 276 -13.30 -18.75 0.16
N PHE A 277 -13.17 -17.45 -0.11
CA PHE A 277 -14.24 -16.48 0.15
C PHE A 277 -15.49 -16.77 -0.70
N GLU A 278 -15.34 -17.17 -1.96
CA GLU A 278 -16.46 -17.46 -2.85
C GLU A 278 -17.36 -18.60 -2.33
N THR A 279 -16.83 -19.53 -1.53
CA THR A 279 -17.61 -20.66 -0.99
C THR A 279 -18.83 -20.26 -0.16
N ARG A 280 -18.77 -19.10 0.52
CA ARG A 280 -19.87 -18.53 1.34
C ARG A 280 -20.03 -17.02 1.13
N GLY A 281 -19.57 -16.50 -0.02
CA GLY A 281 -19.48 -15.06 -0.27
C GLY A 281 -20.83 -14.34 -0.20
N GLU A 282 -21.88 -14.96 -0.75
CA GLU A 282 -23.25 -14.41 -0.73
C GLU A 282 -23.81 -14.27 0.70
N GLU A 283 -23.48 -15.19 1.61
CA GLU A 283 -23.90 -15.11 3.00
C GLU A 283 -23.30 -13.86 3.68
N ILE A 284 -22.01 -13.60 3.44
CA ILE A 284 -21.31 -12.43 3.97
C ILE A 284 -21.86 -11.14 3.35
N ILE A 285 -22.04 -11.10 2.02
CA ILE A 285 -22.58 -9.94 1.32
C ILE A 285 -23.99 -9.63 1.82
N SER A 286 -24.83 -10.66 1.98
CA SER A 286 -26.18 -10.55 2.52
C SER A 286 -26.17 -10.04 3.97
N PHE A 287 -25.27 -10.56 4.81
CA PHE A 287 -25.11 -10.10 6.19
C PHE A 287 -24.71 -8.62 6.24
N ILE A 288 -23.69 -8.21 5.49
CA ILE A 288 -23.24 -6.81 5.47
C ILE A 288 -24.38 -5.90 4.99
N THR A 289 -25.03 -6.25 3.89
CA THR A 289 -26.09 -5.40 3.32
C THR A 289 -27.28 -5.29 4.28
N LYS A 290 -27.84 -6.43 4.69
CA LYS A 290 -29.11 -6.48 5.43
C LYS A 290 -29.00 -6.24 6.93
N LYS A 291 -27.85 -6.56 7.55
CA LYS A 291 -27.68 -6.50 9.01
C LYS A 291 -26.76 -5.37 9.46
N ILE A 292 -25.92 -4.85 8.58
CA ILE A 292 -25.03 -3.71 8.90
C ILE A 292 -25.50 -2.44 8.19
N LEU A 293 -25.61 -2.44 6.87
CA LEU A 293 -25.91 -1.22 6.11
C LEU A 293 -27.36 -0.75 6.32
N ASP A 294 -28.32 -1.68 6.30
CA ASP A 294 -29.75 -1.39 6.51
C ASP A 294 -30.13 -1.13 7.99
N CYS A 295 -29.17 -1.17 8.91
CA CYS A 295 -29.44 -0.97 10.33
C CYS A 295 -29.65 0.53 10.63
N SER A 296 -30.82 0.89 11.18
CA SER A 296 -31.11 2.23 11.70
C SER A 296 -30.52 2.39 13.10
N ASP A 297 -29.96 3.56 13.39
CA ASP A 297 -29.56 3.91 14.75
C ASP A 297 -30.73 4.64 15.43
N ASP A 298 -31.59 3.88 16.11
CA ASP A 298 -32.79 4.41 16.78
C ASP A 298 -32.44 5.41 17.90
N THR A 299 -31.16 5.50 18.28
CA THR A 299 -30.64 6.41 19.31
C THR A 299 -30.02 7.70 18.75
N ALA A 300 -29.95 7.86 17.43
CA ALA A 300 -29.40 9.05 16.79
C ALA A 300 -30.27 10.28 17.07
N LYS A 301 -29.95 11.01 18.14
CA LYS A 301 -30.44 12.38 18.32
C LYS A 301 -29.90 13.21 17.16
N VAL A 302 -30.79 13.74 16.32
CA VAL A 302 -30.43 14.73 15.30
C VAL A 302 -29.93 15.97 16.03
N SER A 303 -28.62 16.07 16.23
CA SER A 303 -28.01 17.29 16.77
C SER A 303 -28.22 18.40 15.75
N ALA A 304 -28.88 19.49 16.17
CA ALA A 304 -29.14 20.65 15.31
C ALA A 304 -27.86 21.44 14.97
N ASP A 305 -26.75 21.15 15.65
CA ASP A 305 -25.47 21.81 15.41
C ASP A 305 -24.79 21.22 14.17
N LYS A 306 -24.93 21.91 13.05
CA LYS A 306 -24.31 21.57 11.76
C LYS A 306 -22.83 21.95 11.68
N SER A 307 -22.27 22.56 12.73
CA SER A 307 -21.04 23.33 12.63
C SER A 307 -19.74 22.54 12.88
N GLU A 308 -19.78 21.43 13.63
CA GLU A 308 -18.59 20.66 13.96
C GLU A 308 -18.60 19.24 13.37
N TRP A 309 -17.55 18.90 12.62
CA TRP A 309 -17.27 17.53 12.17
C TRP A 309 -16.81 16.68 13.37
N GLY A 310 -17.78 16.15 14.13
CA GLY A 310 -17.54 15.30 15.30
C GLY A 310 -17.25 13.83 14.95
N ASP A 311 -16.76 13.05 15.92
CA ASP A 311 -16.43 11.63 15.72
C ASP A 311 -17.60 10.80 15.17
N SER A 312 -17.30 9.85 14.29
CA SER A 312 -18.28 8.91 13.74
C SER A 312 -18.84 7.98 14.81
N SER A 313 -20.15 7.74 14.78
CA SER A 313 -20.81 6.79 15.67
C SER A 313 -20.30 5.35 15.49
N HIS A 314 -20.53 4.50 16.49
CA HIS A 314 -20.18 3.07 16.39
C HIS A 314 -20.90 2.40 15.21
N SER A 315 -22.17 2.74 14.99
CA SER A 315 -22.97 2.27 13.85
C SER A 315 -22.36 2.70 12.51
N CYS A 316 -22.01 3.99 12.37
CA CYS A 316 -21.34 4.51 11.18
C CYS A 316 -20.01 3.80 10.92
N LEU A 317 -19.16 3.64 11.94
CA LEU A 317 -17.90 2.91 11.81
C LEU A 317 -18.10 1.48 11.32
N LEU A 318 -19.11 0.79 11.84
CA LEU A 318 -19.42 -0.57 11.44
C LEU A 318 -19.87 -0.65 9.97
N LYS A 319 -20.72 0.28 9.51
CA LYS A 319 -21.08 0.43 8.09
C LYS A 319 -19.85 0.64 7.22
N ILE A 320 -18.94 1.53 7.63
CA ILE A 320 -17.66 1.77 6.94
C ILE A 320 -16.81 0.50 6.87
N TYR A 321 -16.81 -0.32 7.93
CA TYR A 321 -16.07 -1.58 7.95
C TYR A 321 -16.69 -2.62 7.02
N GLY A 322 -18.02 -2.71 6.97
CA GLY A 322 -18.73 -3.53 5.99
C GLY A 322 -18.39 -3.15 4.54
N ILE A 323 -18.44 -1.86 4.20
CA ILE A 323 -18.05 -1.35 2.87
C ILE A 323 -16.60 -1.74 2.55
N LYS A 324 -15.67 -1.56 3.51
CA LYS A 324 -14.26 -1.95 3.31
C LYS A 324 -14.10 -3.44 3.04
N THR A 325 -14.92 -4.30 3.64
CA THR A 325 -14.91 -5.74 3.39
C THR A 325 -15.39 -6.07 1.98
N LEU A 326 -16.50 -5.48 1.53
CA LEU A 326 -17.03 -5.64 0.16
C LEU A 326 -16.06 -5.11 -0.91
N VAL A 327 -15.41 -3.97 -0.65
CA VAL A 327 -14.41 -3.41 -1.57
C VAL A 327 -13.19 -4.32 -1.71
N LYS A 328 -12.79 -4.99 -0.62
CA LYS A 328 -11.68 -5.94 -0.65
C LYS A 328 -12.03 -7.23 -1.40
N SER A 329 -13.27 -7.72 -1.29
CA SER A 329 -13.68 -8.87 -2.10
C SER A 329 -13.66 -8.53 -3.59
N CYS A 330 -13.91 -7.27 -3.97
CA CYS A 330 -13.76 -6.87 -5.37
C CYS A 330 -12.30 -6.62 -5.80
N LEU A 331 -11.29 -6.78 -4.94
CA LEU A 331 -9.88 -6.46 -5.27
C LEU A 331 -8.94 -7.61 -4.88
N PRO A 332 -9.13 -8.82 -5.46
CA PRO A 332 -8.25 -9.93 -5.15
C PRO A 332 -6.84 -9.69 -5.67
N CYS A 333 -5.84 -10.17 -4.91
CA CYS A 333 -4.43 -10.10 -5.29
C CYS A 333 -4.08 -11.03 -6.46
N LYS A 334 -4.88 -12.09 -6.68
CA LYS A 334 -4.75 -13.10 -7.74
C LYS A 334 -6.09 -13.21 -8.49
N ASP A 335 -6.09 -13.53 -9.78
CA ASP A 335 -7.30 -13.85 -10.58
C ASP A 335 -8.35 -12.73 -10.72
N ALA A 336 -7.88 -11.57 -11.17
CA ALA A 336 -8.60 -10.31 -11.30
C ALA A 336 -9.70 -10.20 -12.38
N GLN A 337 -10.04 -11.26 -13.12
CA GLN A 337 -10.58 -11.07 -14.48
C GLN A 337 -12.10 -10.83 -14.56
N VAL A 338 -12.93 -11.35 -13.65
CA VAL A 338 -14.38 -11.07 -13.63
C VAL A 338 -14.91 -11.19 -12.20
N HIS A 339 -15.37 -10.07 -11.60
CA HIS A 339 -16.05 -10.11 -10.31
C HIS A 339 -17.55 -9.76 -10.48
N PRO A 340 -18.48 -10.74 -10.40
CA PRO A 340 -19.89 -10.51 -10.68
C PRO A 340 -20.59 -9.54 -9.72
N GLY A 341 -20.02 -9.29 -8.53
CA GLY A 341 -20.59 -8.38 -7.53
C GLY A 341 -20.20 -6.89 -7.65
N ILE A 342 -19.40 -6.48 -8.64
CA ILE A 342 -18.89 -5.10 -8.71
C ILE A 342 -20.01 -4.08 -8.97
N GLU A 343 -20.97 -4.41 -9.82
CA GLU A 343 -22.08 -3.50 -10.19
C GLU A 343 -22.98 -3.22 -8.98
N LYS A 344 -23.38 -4.27 -8.26
CA LYS A 344 -24.14 -4.15 -7.00
C LYS A 344 -23.38 -3.31 -5.95
N LEU A 345 -22.06 -3.45 -5.87
CA LEU A 345 -21.26 -2.61 -4.98
C LEU A 345 -21.25 -1.15 -5.45
N MET A 346 -21.13 -0.88 -6.75
CA MET A 346 -21.21 0.48 -7.29
C MET A 346 -22.56 1.13 -6.98
N ASP A 347 -23.67 0.38 -7.05
CA ASP A 347 -25.01 0.87 -6.67
C ASP A 347 -25.09 1.23 -5.18
N ILE A 348 -24.54 0.38 -4.32
CA ILE A 348 -24.44 0.67 -2.87
C ILE A 348 -23.65 1.96 -2.64
N LEU A 349 -22.49 2.10 -3.28
CA LEU A 349 -21.63 3.28 -3.15
C LEU A 349 -22.32 4.53 -3.69
N LYS A 350 -23.03 4.43 -4.81
CA LYS A 350 -23.82 5.51 -5.40
C LYS A 350 -24.89 6.01 -4.42
N SER A 351 -25.65 5.12 -3.81
CA SER A 351 -26.66 5.49 -2.81
C SER A 351 -26.03 6.23 -1.64
N ILE A 352 -24.92 5.72 -1.09
CA ILE A 352 -24.22 6.36 0.02
C ILE A 352 -23.67 7.74 -0.37
N LEU A 353 -23.07 7.87 -1.55
CA LEU A 353 -22.59 9.15 -2.06
C LEU A 353 -23.73 10.17 -2.23
N THR A 354 -24.91 9.71 -2.64
CA THR A 354 -26.07 10.57 -2.90
C THR A 354 -26.77 11.02 -1.61
N TYR A 355 -27.05 10.09 -0.70
CA TYR A 355 -27.91 10.35 0.47
C TYR A 355 -27.15 10.50 1.78
N GLY A 356 -25.88 10.12 1.81
CA GLY A 356 -25.11 9.94 3.04
C GLY A 356 -25.39 8.64 3.78
N ASP A 357 -26.22 7.76 3.23
CA ASP A 357 -26.48 6.42 3.77
C ASP A 357 -27.03 5.50 2.65
N ILE A 358 -27.32 4.24 2.96
CA ILE A 358 -27.77 3.23 1.99
C ILE A 358 -29.12 3.58 1.33
N SER A 359 -29.95 4.39 1.99
CA SER A 359 -31.24 4.85 1.48
C SER A 359 -31.58 6.23 2.02
N PRO A 360 -32.44 7.01 1.34
CA PRO A 360 -32.86 8.34 1.79
C PRO A 360 -33.66 8.32 3.11
N ASN A 361 -34.27 7.19 3.45
CA ASN A 361 -35.12 7.04 4.62
C ASN A 361 -34.33 6.76 5.91
N MET A 362 -33.01 6.58 5.81
CA MET A 362 -32.17 6.32 6.99
C MET A 362 -31.97 7.59 7.82
N ILE A 363 -32.19 7.44 9.13
CA ILE A 363 -31.95 8.48 10.11
C ILE A 363 -30.49 8.34 10.57
N SER A 364 -29.70 9.36 10.33
CA SER A 364 -28.28 9.46 10.73
C SER A 364 -27.89 10.92 10.88
N SER A 365 -26.92 11.19 11.74
CA SER A 365 -26.39 12.55 11.95
C SER A 365 -25.74 13.09 10.67
N ALA A 366 -25.65 14.43 10.55
CA ALA A 366 -24.95 15.05 9.43
C ALA A 366 -23.47 14.64 9.37
N SER A 367 -22.82 14.48 10.54
CA SER A 367 -21.44 14.00 10.62
C SER A 367 -21.30 12.56 10.15
N ASP A 368 -22.17 11.64 10.56
CA ASP A 368 -22.12 10.25 10.10
C ASP A 368 -22.37 10.14 8.59
N LYS A 369 -23.31 10.92 8.06
CA LYS A 369 -23.55 11.02 6.62
C LYS A 369 -22.31 11.50 5.85
N ALA A 370 -21.58 12.47 6.40
CA ALA A 370 -20.31 12.93 5.83
C ALA A 370 -19.24 11.82 5.88
N HIS A 371 -19.08 11.14 7.01
CA HIS A 371 -18.16 10.01 7.15
C HIS A 371 -18.45 8.88 6.16
N LEU A 372 -19.72 8.54 5.95
CA LEU A 372 -20.15 7.52 5.01
C LEU A 372 -19.87 7.94 3.56
N ARG A 373 -20.18 9.19 3.17
CA ARG A 373 -19.83 9.73 1.84
C ARG A 373 -18.32 9.70 1.59
N LEU A 374 -17.51 10.11 2.58
CA LEU A 374 -16.05 10.05 2.47
C LEU A 374 -15.54 8.61 2.33
N ALA A 375 -16.12 7.68 3.09
CA ALA A 375 -15.77 6.26 3.00
C ALA A 375 -16.15 5.67 1.63
N ALA A 376 -17.32 6.01 1.10
CA ALA A 376 -17.78 5.58 -0.22
C ALA A 376 -16.91 6.14 -1.35
N ALA A 377 -16.56 7.42 -1.29
CA ALA A 377 -15.64 8.02 -2.28
C ALA A 377 -14.25 7.38 -2.23
N LYS A 378 -13.70 7.15 -1.04
CA LYS A 378 -12.43 6.42 -0.87
C LYS A 378 -12.52 4.98 -1.37
N ALA A 379 -13.69 4.34 -1.26
CA ALA A 379 -13.96 3.02 -1.81
C ALA A 379 -13.97 3.04 -3.34
N VAL A 380 -14.66 4.00 -3.98
CA VAL A 380 -14.64 4.19 -5.44
C VAL A 380 -13.20 4.39 -5.93
N LEU A 381 -12.45 5.35 -5.35
CA LEU A 381 -11.04 5.56 -5.70
C LEU A 381 -10.21 4.29 -5.57
N ARG A 382 -10.47 3.44 -4.57
CA ARG A 382 -9.76 2.18 -4.41
C ARG A 382 -10.15 1.14 -5.46
N LEU A 383 -11.42 1.06 -5.85
CA LEU A 383 -11.91 0.14 -6.88
C LEU A 383 -11.39 0.50 -8.27
N THR A 384 -11.30 1.80 -8.57
CA THR A 384 -10.83 2.29 -9.88
C THR A 384 -9.43 1.81 -10.24
N ARG A 385 -8.59 1.49 -9.25
CA ARG A 385 -7.25 0.92 -9.43
C ARG A 385 -7.24 -0.34 -10.31
N GLN A 386 -8.37 -1.05 -10.39
CA GLN A 386 -8.55 -2.25 -11.20
C GLN A 386 -9.78 -2.16 -12.10
N TRP A 387 -10.82 -1.46 -11.64
CA TRP A 387 -12.15 -1.44 -12.25
C TRP A 387 -12.57 -0.05 -12.76
N ASP A 388 -11.63 0.82 -13.12
CA ASP A 388 -11.96 2.19 -13.58
C ASP A 388 -12.97 2.18 -14.75
N HIS A 389 -12.84 1.22 -15.67
CA HIS A 389 -13.75 1.03 -16.81
C HIS A 389 -15.18 0.59 -16.42
N LYS A 390 -15.39 0.16 -15.17
CA LYS A 390 -16.70 -0.24 -14.63
C LYS A 390 -17.35 0.85 -13.77
N VAL A 391 -16.69 1.99 -13.57
CA VAL A 391 -17.24 3.08 -12.76
C VAL A 391 -18.30 3.83 -13.56
N PRO A 392 -19.56 3.84 -13.11
CA PRO A 392 -20.60 4.65 -13.77
C PRO A 392 -20.26 6.14 -13.72
N VAL A 393 -20.63 6.87 -14.76
CA VAL A 393 -20.30 8.30 -14.93
C VAL A 393 -20.86 9.16 -13.80
N ASP A 394 -22.07 8.87 -13.35
CA ASP A 394 -22.70 9.54 -12.21
C ASP A 394 -21.99 9.25 -10.88
N VAL A 395 -21.52 8.01 -10.66
CA VAL A 395 -20.68 7.66 -9.50
C VAL A 395 -19.35 8.41 -9.53
N PHE A 396 -18.75 8.56 -10.71
CA PHE A 396 -17.55 9.38 -10.92
C PHE A 396 -17.80 10.83 -10.49
N TYR A 397 -18.89 11.46 -10.95
CA TYR A 397 -19.25 12.83 -10.56
C TYR A 397 -19.48 12.97 -9.06
N LEU A 398 -20.32 12.10 -8.48
CA LEU A 398 -20.62 12.10 -7.05
C LEU A 398 -19.36 11.94 -6.20
N THR A 399 -18.40 11.14 -6.67
CA THR A 399 -17.10 10.97 -6.01
C THR A 399 -16.27 12.25 -6.04
N LEU A 400 -16.21 12.96 -7.18
CA LEU A 400 -15.46 14.22 -7.28
C LEU A 400 -16.06 15.34 -6.42
N ARG A 401 -17.40 15.38 -6.31
CA ARG A 401 -18.13 16.40 -5.53
C ARG A 401 -17.90 16.33 -4.02
N ILE A 402 -17.21 15.32 -3.50
CA ILE A 402 -16.70 15.34 -2.12
C ILE A 402 -15.76 16.54 -1.88
N SER A 403 -15.15 17.08 -2.94
CA SER A 403 -14.38 18.34 -2.89
C SER A 403 -15.21 19.59 -2.59
N GLN A 404 -16.55 19.51 -2.70
CA GLN A 404 -17.50 20.59 -2.44
C GLN A 404 -18.28 20.37 -1.13
N ASP A 405 -17.86 19.41 -0.30
CA ASP A 405 -18.56 19.08 0.93
C ASP A 405 -18.55 20.24 1.95
N ASP A 406 -19.66 20.38 2.70
CA ASP A 406 -19.82 21.39 3.75
C ASP A 406 -18.72 21.33 4.82
N PHE A 407 -18.13 20.15 5.07
CA PHE A 407 -17.06 19.96 6.05
C PHE A 407 -15.66 20.10 5.40
N PRO A 408 -14.89 21.18 5.68
CA PRO A 408 -13.56 21.39 5.08
C PRO A 408 -12.55 20.25 5.37
N GLN A 409 -12.65 19.63 6.55
CA GLN A 409 -11.80 18.51 6.93
C GLN A 409 -12.03 17.29 6.04
N MET A 410 -13.28 17.04 5.64
CA MET A 410 -13.64 15.97 4.72
C MET A 410 -13.08 16.23 3.32
N ARG A 411 -13.24 17.47 2.81
CA ARG A 411 -12.64 17.91 1.54
C ARG A 411 -11.14 17.65 1.53
N LYS A 412 -10.43 18.09 2.57
CA LYS A 412 -8.98 17.87 2.73
C LYS A 412 -8.63 16.38 2.71
N LEU A 413 -9.30 15.55 3.51
CA LEU A 413 -9.01 14.11 3.58
C LEU A 413 -9.28 13.36 2.27
N PHE A 414 -10.24 13.81 1.47
CA PHE A 414 -10.49 13.25 0.14
C PHE A 414 -9.41 13.69 -0.85
N LEU A 415 -9.12 14.99 -0.93
CA LEU A 415 -8.15 15.55 -1.87
C LEU A 415 -6.72 15.06 -1.59
N SER A 416 -6.30 14.97 -0.32
CA SER A 416 -5.03 14.33 0.03
C SER A 416 -4.97 12.87 -0.42
N LYS A 417 -6.11 12.17 -0.45
CA LYS A 417 -6.18 10.77 -0.89
C LYS A 417 -6.06 10.64 -2.40
N VAL A 418 -6.74 11.51 -3.15
CA VAL A 418 -6.59 11.63 -4.61
C VAL A 418 -5.14 11.92 -4.96
N HIS A 419 -4.53 12.93 -4.33
CA HIS A 419 -3.12 13.27 -4.55
C HIS A 419 -2.20 12.07 -4.28
N GLN A 420 -2.36 11.42 -3.11
CA GLN A 420 -1.56 10.25 -2.74
C GLN A 420 -1.63 9.16 -3.81
N TYR A 421 -2.82 8.82 -4.30
CA TYR A 421 -2.98 7.73 -5.25
C TYR A 421 -2.46 8.07 -6.65
N ILE A 422 -2.56 9.31 -7.10
CA ILE A 422 -1.93 9.75 -8.36
C ILE A 422 -0.41 9.70 -8.22
N LYS A 423 0.14 10.19 -7.10
CA LYS A 423 1.58 10.13 -6.80
C LYS A 423 2.13 8.71 -6.75
N GLU A 424 1.36 7.78 -6.21
CA GLU A 424 1.66 6.34 -6.18
C GLU A 424 1.40 5.64 -7.55
N ARG A 425 0.95 6.38 -8.58
CA ARG A 425 0.60 5.86 -9.91
C ARG A 425 -0.50 4.79 -9.88
N ALA A 426 -1.36 4.86 -8.87
CA ALA A 426 -2.45 3.91 -8.66
C ALA A 426 -3.80 4.45 -9.17
N LEU A 427 -3.90 5.74 -9.45
CA LEU A 427 -5.13 6.41 -9.88
C LEU A 427 -4.85 7.24 -11.14
N ASP A 428 -5.80 7.23 -12.06
CA ASP A 428 -5.75 8.03 -13.29
C ASP A 428 -5.76 9.54 -12.96
N ALA A 429 -5.02 10.33 -13.74
CA ALA A 429 -4.91 11.78 -13.55
C ALA A 429 -6.26 12.50 -13.71
N LYS A 430 -7.26 11.92 -14.41
CA LYS A 430 -8.60 12.52 -14.55
C LYS A 430 -9.28 12.83 -13.21
N TYR A 431 -8.94 12.11 -12.14
CA TYR A 431 -9.49 12.38 -10.80
C TYR A 431 -8.93 13.67 -10.17
N ALA A 432 -7.87 14.25 -10.73
CA ALA A 432 -7.38 15.57 -10.33
C ALA A 432 -8.39 16.70 -10.59
N CYS A 433 -9.45 16.45 -11.38
CA CYS A 433 -10.60 17.36 -11.47
C CYS A 433 -11.16 17.73 -10.10
N ALA A 434 -11.05 16.85 -9.10
CA ALA A 434 -11.50 17.13 -7.73
C ALA A 434 -10.84 18.39 -7.12
N PHE A 435 -9.59 18.71 -7.47
CA PHE A 435 -8.94 19.92 -6.98
C PHE A 435 -9.50 21.20 -7.62
N LEU A 436 -10.12 21.09 -8.80
CA LEU A 436 -10.61 22.22 -9.60
C LEU A 436 -12.09 22.51 -9.36
N ILE A 437 -12.88 21.51 -8.98
CA ILE A 437 -14.34 21.63 -8.77
C ILE A 437 -14.70 22.27 -7.42
N GLY A 438 -13.80 22.22 -6.43
CA GLY A 438 -14.02 22.77 -5.08
C GLY A 438 -13.44 24.17 -4.85
N ILE A 439 -13.13 24.92 -5.91
CA ILE A 439 -12.51 26.25 -5.82
C ILE A 439 -13.59 27.32 -5.61
N ASP A 440 -14.21 27.32 -4.44
CA ASP A 440 -15.17 28.38 -4.06
C ASP A 440 -14.56 29.44 -3.12
N ASP A 441 -13.35 29.20 -2.57
CA ASP A 441 -12.71 30.10 -1.59
C ASP A 441 -11.19 30.22 -1.78
N TYR A 442 -10.80 31.12 -2.69
CA TYR A 442 -9.41 31.43 -3.08
C TYR A 442 -8.51 31.96 -1.95
N HIS A 443 -9.08 32.30 -0.79
CA HIS A 443 -8.34 32.95 0.30
C HIS A 443 -7.98 32.02 1.46
N THR A 444 -8.30 30.73 1.37
CA THR A 444 -7.98 29.76 2.43
C THR A 444 -6.60 29.12 2.22
N PRO A 445 -5.81 28.85 3.28
CA PRO A 445 -4.51 28.16 3.19
C PRO A 445 -4.58 26.77 2.54
N GLN A 446 -5.78 26.16 2.51
CA GLN A 446 -6.04 24.89 1.84
C GLN A 446 -5.87 25.01 0.31
N TYR A 447 -6.15 26.20 -0.24
CA TYR A 447 -6.01 26.47 -1.66
C TYR A 447 -4.57 26.41 -2.15
N GLU A 448 -3.61 27.00 -1.41
CA GLU A 448 -2.18 26.92 -1.74
C GLU A 448 -1.67 25.46 -1.75
N GLU A 449 -2.12 24.66 -0.77
CA GLU A 449 -1.80 23.22 -0.71
C GLU A 449 -2.35 22.48 -1.95
N PHE A 450 -3.57 22.80 -2.39
CA PHE A 450 -4.20 22.17 -3.55
C PHE A 450 -3.56 22.60 -4.88
N GLN A 451 -3.17 23.87 -5.02
CA GLN A 451 -2.40 24.34 -6.16
C GLN A 451 -1.06 23.60 -6.27
N HIS A 452 -0.35 23.44 -5.14
CA HIS A 452 0.90 22.67 -5.11
C HIS A 452 0.68 21.21 -5.54
N ASN A 453 -0.38 20.56 -5.05
CA ASN A 453 -0.73 19.19 -5.43
C ASN A 453 -1.01 19.08 -6.94
N LEU A 454 -1.70 20.05 -7.55
CA LEU A 454 -1.95 20.07 -9.00
C LEU A 454 -0.65 20.22 -9.82
N ILE A 455 0.27 21.07 -9.37
CA ILE A 455 1.59 21.21 -9.99
C ILE A 455 2.35 19.87 -9.92
N GLU A 456 2.33 19.20 -8.76
CA GLU A 456 2.96 17.88 -8.61
C GLU A 456 2.33 16.84 -9.54
N VAL A 457 0.99 16.81 -9.66
CA VAL A 457 0.28 15.94 -10.61
C VAL A 457 0.72 16.19 -12.04
N SER A 458 0.85 17.45 -12.45
CA SER A 458 1.33 17.81 -13.79
C SER A 458 2.75 17.29 -14.06
N GLN A 459 3.66 17.46 -13.08
CA GLN A 459 5.02 16.93 -13.16
C GLN A 459 5.04 15.40 -13.26
N ILE A 460 4.18 14.70 -12.51
CA ILE A 460 4.05 13.24 -12.59
C ILE A 460 3.62 12.80 -13.99
N CYS A 461 2.61 13.47 -14.58
CA CYS A 461 2.14 13.20 -15.94
C CYS A 461 3.28 13.37 -16.96
N GLN A 462 4.01 14.47 -16.87
CA GLN A 462 5.19 14.72 -17.72
C GLN A 462 6.27 13.63 -17.57
N GLN A 463 6.55 13.17 -16.35
CA GLN A 463 7.49 12.07 -16.11
C GLN A 463 7.01 10.74 -16.70
N VAL A 464 5.70 10.44 -16.62
CA VAL A 464 5.10 9.25 -17.26
C VAL A 464 5.32 9.31 -18.76
N LYS A 465 5.00 10.46 -19.37
CA LYS A 465 5.18 10.72 -20.80
C LYS A 465 6.63 10.46 -21.24
N MET A 466 7.61 11.05 -20.56
CA MET A 466 9.04 10.88 -20.90
C MET A 466 9.47 9.41 -20.83
N ARG A 467 8.97 8.64 -19.86
CA ARG A 467 9.26 7.20 -19.74
C ARG A 467 8.59 6.39 -20.86
N GLN A 468 7.32 6.66 -21.18
CA GLN A 468 6.60 5.91 -22.22
C GLN A 468 7.20 6.16 -23.61
N LEU A 469 7.60 7.40 -23.91
CA LEU A 469 8.30 7.75 -25.15
C LEU A 469 9.64 7.01 -25.29
N SER A 470 10.36 6.79 -24.19
CA SER A 470 11.62 6.05 -24.19
C SER A 470 11.46 4.54 -24.42
N VAL A 471 10.27 3.97 -24.19
CA VAL A 471 10.02 2.53 -24.23
C VAL A 471 9.35 2.10 -25.56
N GLN A 472 8.99 3.01 -26.47
CA GLN A 472 8.22 2.72 -27.70
C GLN A 472 6.99 1.83 -27.42
N ALA A 473 6.31 2.07 -26.30
CA ALA A 473 5.12 1.29 -25.96
C ALA A 473 3.89 1.86 -26.69
N ASP A 474 3.06 0.98 -27.26
CA ASP A 474 1.75 1.25 -27.89
C ASP A 474 0.66 1.65 -26.86
N VAL A 475 1.04 2.46 -25.87
CA VAL A 475 0.15 2.92 -24.81
C VAL A 475 -0.47 4.24 -25.23
N ASN A 476 -1.76 4.42 -24.93
CA ASN A 476 -2.54 5.60 -25.27
C ASN A 476 -1.91 6.87 -24.65
N LEU A 477 -1.05 7.56 -25.42
CA LEU A 477 -0.23 8.69 -24.97
C LEU A 477 -1.05 9.87 -24.42
N LEU A 478 -2.32 9.97 -24.82
CA LEU A 478 -3.22 11.06 -24.45
C LEU A 478 -3.43 11.19 -22.94
N THR A 479 -3.51 10.07 -22.20
CA THR A 479 -3.71 10.09 -20.74
C THR A 479 -2.46 10.51 -19.96
N ALA A 480 -1.30 10.57 -20.61
CA ALA A 480 -0.05 11.06 -20.02
C ALA A 480 0.12 12.58 -20.14
N TYR A 481 -0.76 13.27 -20.89
CA TYR A 481 -0.77 14.72 -20.99
C TYR A 481 -1.59 15.33 -19.86
N PRO A 482 -1.04 16.24 -19.03
CA PRO A 482 -1.80 16.89 -17.98
C PRO A 482 -2.99 17.69 -18.54
N GLU A 483 -2.90 18.20 -19.78
CA GLU A 483 -3.97 18.92 -20.47
C GLU A 483 -5.22 18.03 -20.69
N TYR A 484 -5.06 16.71 -20.70
CA TYR A 484 -6.16 15.76 -20.87
C TYR A 484 -7.07 15.68 -19.64
N ILE A 485 -6.73 16.34 -18.53
CA ILE A 485 -7.63 16.53 -17.38
C ILE A 485 -8.77 17.49 -17.75
N ILE A 486 -8.53 18.47 -18.63
CA ILE A 486 -9.49 19.53 -18.97
C ILE A 486 -10.79 18.99 -19.57
N PRO A 487 -10.79 18.06 -20.56
CA PRO A 487 -12.02 17.47 -21.07
C PRO A 487 -12.90 16.82 -19.98
N TYR A 488 -12.29 16.14 -19.00
CA TYR A 488 -13.03 15.56 -17.89
C TYR A 488 -13.62 16.64 -16.99
N LEU A 489 -12.88 17.71 -16.71
CA LEU A 489 -13.39 18.83 -15.92
C LEU A 489 -14.61 19.46 -16.59
N VAL A 490 -14.51 19.79 -17.89
CA VAL A 490 -15.63 20.34 -18.67
C VAL A 490 -16.84 19.42 -18.61
N HIS A 491 -16.63 18.12 -18.78
CA HIS A 491 -17.70 17.13 -18.71
C HIS A 491 -18.36 17.06 -17.32
N VAL A 492 -17.59 17.21 -16.24
CA VAL A 492 -18.12 17.22 -14.87
C VAL A 492 -18.93 18.50 -14.61
N LEU A 493 -18.40 19.66 -14.98
CA LEU A 493 -19.08 20.95 -14.81
C LEU A 493 -20.39 21.02 -15.60
N ALA A 494 -20.41 20.47 -16.82
CA ALA A 494 -21.61 20.41 -17.65
C ALA A 494 -22.75 19.58 -17.02
N HIS A 495 -22.42 18.64 -16.14
CA HIS A 495 -23.38 17.76 -15.45
C HIS A 495 -23.56 18.12 -13.97
N ASP A 496 -23.03 19.26 -13.53
CA ASP A 496 -23.27 19.74 -12.18
C ASP A 496 -24.76 20.13 -12.02
N PRO A 497 -25.41 19.84 -10.88
CA PRO A 497 -26.80 20.23 -10.67
C PRO A 497 -27.07 21.74 -10.74
N SER A 498 -26.06 22.57 -10.54
CA SER A 498 -26.14 24.02 -10.75
C SER A 498 -26.12 24.41 -12.23
N CYS A 499 -25.70 23.50 -13.11
CA CYS A 499 -25.65 23.71 -14.56
C CYS A 499 -27.05 23.94 -15.14
N PRO A 500 -27.30 25.10 -15.78
CA PRO A 500 -28.56 25.33 -16.47
C PRO A 500 -28.81 24.24 -17.51
N ASN A 501 -30.04 23.75 -17.60
CA ASN A 501 -30.39 22.79 -18.64
C ASN A 501 -30.38 23.51 -20.00
N ILE A 502 -29.61 22.97 -20.96
CA ILE A 502 -29.49 23.48 -22.34
C ILE A 502 -30.86 23.62 -23.00
N ASP A 503 -31.81 22.74 -22.68
CA ASP A 503 -33.18 22.78 -23.23
C ASP A 503 -34.05 23.91 -22.65
N LYS A 504 -33.61 24.56 -21.57
CA LYS A 504 -34.38 25.60 -20.85
C LYS A 504 -33.80 27.00 -20.98
N TYR A 505 -32.54 27.14 -21.41
CA TYR A 505 -31.84 28.41 -21.43
C TYR A 505 -31.18 28.64 -22.80
N GLU A 506 -31.73 29.58 -23.58
CA GLU A 506 -31.13 30.01 -24.87
C GLU A 506 -29.97 31.01 -24.70
N ASP A 507 -29.85 31.67 -23.54
CA ASP A 507 -28.81 32.67 -23.27
C ASP A 507 -27.55 32.04 -22.66
N VAL A 508 -26.43 32.14 -23.40
CA VAL A 508 -25.10 31.69 -23.00
C VAL A 508 -24.64 32.34 -21.67
N LYS A 509 -25.14 33.53 -21.33
CA LYS A 509 -24.83 34.20 -20.05
C LYS A 509 -25.28 33.41 -18.83
N ALA A 510 -26.28 32.54 -18.95
CA ALA A 510 -26.74 31.68 -17.86
C ALA A 510 -25.67 30.67 -17.41
N PHE A 511 -24.73 30.33 -18.30
CA PHE A 511 -23.65 29.37 -18.04
C PHE A 511 -22.37 30.04 -17.51
N ALA A 512 -22.26 31.37 -17.59
CA ALA A 512 -21.08 32.12 -17.15
C ALA A 512 -20.69 31.87 -15.68
N PRO A 513 -21.63 31.76 -14.71
CA PRO A 513 -21.27 31.47 -13.32
C PRO A 513 -20.59 30.12 -13.08
N ILE A 514 -20.61 29.19 -14.04
CA ILE A 514 -20.06 27.84 -13.90
C ILE A 514 -18.70 27.71 -14.57
N TYR A 515 -18.54 28.37 -15.72
CA TYR A 515 -17.30 28.33 -16.50
C TYR A 515 -16.40 29.57 -16.31
N CYS A 516 -16.92 30.62 -15.68
CA CYS A 516 -16.25 31.90 -15.49
C CYS A 516 -16.28 32.37 -14.03
N GLN A 517 -16.24 31.45 -13.06
CA GLN A 517 -15.80 31.84 -11.72
C GLN A 517 -14.34 32.33 -11.83
N PRO A 518 -14.03 33.55 -11.34
CA PRO A 518 -12.72 34.19 -11.51
C PRO A 518 -11.60 33.38 -10.88
#